data_AF-A0A8T3YSA8-F1
#
_entry.id   AF-A0A8T3YSA8-F1
#
_cell.length_a   1.000
_cell.length_b   1.000
_cell.length_c   1.000
_cell.angle_alpha   90.00
_cell.angle_beta   90.00
_cell.angle_gamma   90.00
#
_symmetry.space_group_name_H-M   'P 1'
#
loop_
_entity.id
_entity.type
_entity.pdbx_description
1 polymer ?
#
loop_
_entity_poly.entity_id
_entity_poly.type
_entity_poly.pdbx_seq_one_letter_code
_entity_poly.pdbx_strand_id
1 'polypeptide(L)'
;MLNFSIILKHYKRKDIQEALLSSSKDREVSVRFGENGFGKRPDVLNYPNEILEFAKQGVTSFHVSEEHWNNVLALKPELSKRELDELRKGWDLVLDIDCKYWEYSKLIAHLLVQQLKEHGITSVTVKFSGSKGFHIGVPFEAFPKSIPILGKLTETRILFPEAPRRISLYLKDRIEPILLNELLKNKTKKEIAEMTSQPESELFKIYCKKCGAESKKSSKQYFVCPSCQEKVEENNVYNLCPKCKQIMEKITISKPRCYKCSNTTFEEKFNSSLILDIDTILISSRHLYRAPYSLHEKSGLCSIVIPLDNILDFKKEDATPSTVIPNLKFLDITNTKEGEASRLIIEAFDYKPIMQEGDETLTGIAKDNKEYEVPEEAIPVSMFPPCMLKGLQGIQDGKKRFMFALINFLECCGYENDSVDKIVREWNSKNPEKLREVIVNSQLRYRKMQKREKIMPPNCMQAYQEIGLCAPDNLCRKIKNPVSYAKAKAFIFEKEEKAAKKPKREPLTEEQKEMRRKHREELKNNSKNKT
;
A
#
# COMPACT_ATOMS: atom_id res chain seq x y z
N MET A 1 -33.36 -4.33 -6.21
CA MET A 1 -32.95 -5.24 -7.30
C MET A 1 -33.36 -4.59 -8.61
N LEU A 2 -32.48 -4.47 -9.62
CA LEU A 2 -32.82 -3.87 -10.91
C LEU A 2 -33.96 -4.65 -11.58
N ASN A 3 -34.93 -3.97 -12.16
CA ASN A 3 -36.00 -4.63 -12.89
C ASN A 3 -35.46 -5.22 -14.21
N PHE A 4 -35.74 -6.50 -14.47
CA PHE A 4 -35.30 -7.21 -15.67
C PHE A 4 -35.73 -6.52 -16.97
N SER A 5 -36.91 -5.87 -17.00
CA SER A 5 -37.37 -5.09 -18.13
C SER A 5 -36.47 -3.89 -18.43
N ILE A 6 -35.94 -3.22 -17.41
CA ILE A 6 -35.01 -2.08 -17.56
C ILE A 6 -33.69 -2.57 -18.16
N ILE A 7 -33.16 -3.69 -17.65
CA ILE A 7 -31.93 -4.32 -18.14
C ILE A 7 -32.06 -4.63 -19.64
N LEU A 8 -33.12 -5.35 -20.03
CA LEU A 8 -33.34 -5.72 -21.41
C LEU A 8 -33.55 -4.50 -22.32
N LYS A 9 -34.35 -3.51 -21.88
CA LYS A 9 -34.55 -2.28 -22.66
C LYS A 9 -33.24 -1.55 -22.90
N HIS A 10 -32.39 -1.45 -21.89
CA HIS A 10 -31.08 -0.79 -21.98
C HIS A 10 -30.14 -1.53 -22.93
N TYR A 11 -29.90 -2.82 -22.68
CA TYR A 11 -28.95 -3.61 -23.45
C TYR A 11 -29.45 -4.07 -24.82
N LYS A 12 -30.75 -3.86 -25.13
CA LYS A 12 -31.28 -4.03 -26.50
C LYS A 12 -30.87 -2.89 -27.43
N ARG A 13 -30.53 -1.71 -26.90
CA ARG A 13 -30.18 -0.54 -27.71
C ARG A 13 -28.84 -0.76 -28.42
N LYS A 14 -28.79 -0.47 -29.72
CA LYS A 14 -27.61 -0.71 -30.57
C LYS A 14 -26.42 0.18 -30.21
N ASP A 15 -26.69 1.45 -29.93
CA ASP A 15 -25.70 2.42 -29.48
C ASP A 15 -24.99 1.99 -28.19
N ILE A 16 -25.74 1.43 -27.21
CA ILE A 16 -25.18 0.87 -25.97
C ILE A 16 -24.35 -0.38 -26.26
N GLN A 17 -24.84 -1.28 -27.11
CA GLN A 17 -24.10 -2.49 -27.49
C GLN A 17 -22.75 -2.14 -28.13
N GLU A 18 -22.74 -1.19 -29.07
CA GLU A 18 -21.54 -0.73 -29.75
C GLU A 18 -20.56 -0.04 -28.80
N ALA A 19 -21.05 0.81 -27.90
CA ALA A 19 -20.20 1.50 -26.93
C ALA A 19 -19.52 0.52 -25.95
N LEU A 20 -20.26 -0.47 -25.45
CA LEU A 20 -19.72 -1.53 -24.58
C LEU A 20 -18.69 -2.39 -25.32
N LEU A 21 -19.02 -2.86 -26.53
CA LEU A 21 -18.11 -3.65 -27.35
C LEU A 21 -16.82 -2.89 -27.64
N SER A 22 -16.93 -1.63 -28.06
CA SER A 22 -15.76 -0.77 -28.30
C SER A 22 -14.88 -0.61 -27.07
N SER A 23 -15.49 -0.52 -25.88
CA SER A 23 -14.73 -0.39 -24.62
C SER A 23 -14.05 -1.70 -24.17
N SER A 24 -14.47 -2.84 -24.71
CA SER A 24 -13.96 -4.17 -24.35
C SER A 24 -12.82 -4.68 -25.25
N LYS A 25 -12.50 -3.96 -26.32
CA LYS A 25 -11.48 -4.36 -27.28
C LYS A 25 -10.12 -4.57 -26.59
N ASP A 26 -9.48 -5.69 -26.89
CA ASP A 26 -8.19 -6.14 -26.33
C ASP A 26 -8.19 -6.29 -24.78
N ARG A 27 -9.36 -6.30 -24.12
CA ARG A 27 -9.47 -6.40 -22.65
C ARG A 27 -10.15 -7.68 -22.22
N GLU A 28 -9.83 -8.12 -21.02
CA GLU A 28 -10.60 -9.17 -20.34
C GLU A 28 -11.96 -8.64 -19.93
N VAL A 29 -13.03 -9.35 -20.30
CA VAL A 29 -14.40 -9.05 -19.92
C VAL A 29 -14.83 -9.96 -18.77
N SER A 30 -15.63 -9.40 -17.86
CA SER A 30 -16.43 -10.19 -16.92
C SER A 30 -17.83 -9.61 -16.80
N VAL A 31 -18.81 -10.49 -16.79
CA VAL A 31 -20.22 -10.14 -16.57
C VAL A 31 -20.61 -10.37 -15.12
N ARG A 32 -21.59 -9.63 -14.61
CA ARG A 32 -22.15 -9.81 -13.27
C ARG A 32 -23.62 -10.19 -13.34
N PHE A 33 -24.02 -11.20 -12.58
CA PHE A 33 -25.40 -11.68 -12.48
C PHE A 33 -26.09 -11.08 -11.24
N GLY A 34 -26.08 -9.75 -11.10
CA GLY A 34 -26.63 -9.06 -9.94
C GLY A 34 -25.93 -9.43 -8.64
N GLU A 35 -26.69 -10.03 -7.72
CA GLU A 35 -26.20 -10.52 -6.44
C GLU A 35 -25.64 -11.95 -6.51
N ASN A 36 -25.87 -12.67 -7.62
CA ASN A 36 -25.41 -14.05 -7.82
C ASN A 36 -23.92 -14.17 -8.17
N GLY A 37 -23.19 -13.05 -8.18
CA GLY A 37 -21.75 -13.01 -8.41
C GLY A 37 -21.34 -12.73 -9.86
N PHE A 38 -20.08 -13.01 -10.16
CA PHE A 38 -19.46 -12.78 -11.47
C PHE A 38 -19.44 -14.04 -12.34
N GLY A 39 -19.47 -13.83 -13.65
CA GLY A 39 -19.30 -14.87 -14.65
C GLY A 39 -17.89 -15.45 -14.67
N LYS A 40 -17.72 -16.51 -15.47
CA LYS A 40 -16.42 -17.16 -15.65
C LYS A 40 -15.45 -16.21 -16.38
N ARG A 41 -14.16 -16.39 -16.11
CA ARG A 41 -13.05 -15.58 -16.62
C ARG A 41 -11.89 -16.48 -17.07
N PRO A 42 -11.08 -16.06 -18.06
CA PRO A 42 -11.25 -14.85 -18.88
C PRO A 42 -12.39 -14.99 -19.90
N ASP A 43 -12.93 -13.86 -20.36
CA ASP A 43 -13.95 -13.80 -21.41
C ASP A 43 -13.74 -12.58 -22.31
N VAL A 44 -14.40 -12.56 -23.48
CA VAL A 44 -14.34 -11.47 -24.47
C VAL A 44 -15.73 -11.17 -25.03
N LEU A 45 -15.93 -9.97 -25.57
CA LEU A 45 -17.07 -9.63 -26.41
C LEU A 45 -16.58 -9.43 -27.84
N ASN A 46 -17.18 -10.15 -28.79
CA ASN A 46 -16.85 -10.09 -30.21
C ASN A 46 -17.94 -9.41 -31.02
N TYR A 47 -19.21 -9.59 -30.62
CA TYR A 47 -20.36 -9.09 -31.37
C TYR A 47 -21.34 -8.29 -30.51
N PRO A 48 -21.94 -7.20 -31.03
CA PRO A 48 -22.87 -6.36 -30.26
C PRO A 48 -24.06 -7.12 -29.66
N ASN A 49 -24.56 -8.15 -30.36
CA ASN A 49 -25.70 -8.95 -29.91
C ASN A 49 -25.40 -9.80 -28.66
N GLU A 50 -24.13 -10.15 -28.39
CA GLU A 50 -23.76 -10.93 -27.21
C GLU A 50 -24.15 -10.22 -25.92
N ILE A 51 -24.09 -8.88 -25.90
CA ILE A 51 -24.49 -8.05 -24.75
C ILE A 51 -25.98 -8.26 -24.43
N LEU A 52 -26.84 -8.35 -25.46
CA LEU A 52 -28.26 -8.62 -25.27
C LEU A 52 -28.50 -10.07 -24.84
N GLU A 53 -27.75 -11.04 -25.38
CA GLU A 53 -27.86 -12.45 -24.96
C GLU A 53 -27.45 -12.63 -23.50
N PHE A 54 -26.37 -12.00 -23.06
CA PHE A 54 -25.98 -11.94 -21.65
C PHE A 54 -27.08 -11.30 -20.79
N ALA A 55 -27.67 -10.19 -21.24
CA ALA A 55 -28.77 -9.54 -20.53
C ALA A 55 -29.99 -10.48 -20.38
N LYS A 56 -30.34 -11.27 -21.40
CA LYS A 56 -31.39 -12.31 -21.32
C LYS A 56 -31.10 -13.40 -20.29
N GLN A 57 -29.82 -13.70 -20.06
CA GLN A 57 -29.36 -14.65 -19.04
C GLN A 57 -29.32 -14.06 -17.62
N GLY A 58 -29.75 -12.79 -17.44
CA GLY A 58 -29.79 -12.14 -16.14
C GLY A 58 -28.51 -11.37 -15.78
N VAL A 59 -27.64 -11.10 -16.76
CA VAL A 59 -26.50 -10.20 -16.56
C VAL A 59 -27.01 -8.79 -16.30
N THR A 60 -26.55 -8.20 -15.20
CA THR A 60 -26.87 -6.84 -14.79
C THR A 60 -25.82 -5.84 -15.22
N SER A 61 -24.56 -6.27 -15.36
CA SER A 61 -23.47 -5.37 -15.72
C SER A 61 -22.27 -6.08 -16.33
N PHE A 62 -21.44 -5.28 -17.02
CA PHE A 62 -20.23 -5.66 -17.71
C PHE A 62 -19.05 -4.91 -17.09
N HIS A 63 -17.92 -5.61 -16.96
CA HIS A 63 -16.67 -5.09 -16.44
C HIS A 63 -15.53 -5.46 -17.39
N VAL A 64 -14.52 -4.61 -17.46
CA VAL A 64 -13.36 -4.76 -18.35
C VAL A 64 -12.06 -4.52 -17.59
N SER A 65 -10.96 -5.13 -18.04
CA SER A 65 -9.63 -4.94 -17.44
C SER A 65 -9.00 -3.59 -17.80
N GLU A 66 -8.19 -3.06 -16.91
CA GLU A 66 -7.28 -1.94 -17.20
C GLU A 66 -6.18 -2.35 -18.18
N GLU A 67 -5.74 -3.61 -18.07
CA GLU A 67 -4.72 -4.23 -18.91
C GLU A 67 -5.28 -4.55 -20.31
N HIS A 68 -4.44 -4.37 -21.34
CA HIS A 68 -4.70 -4.79 -22.72
C HIS A 68 -3.86 -6.02 -23.05
N TRP A 69 -4.43 -6.97 -23.77
CA TRP A 69 -3.86 -8.28 -24.01
C TRP A 69 -3.79 -8.62 -25.50
N ASN A 70 -2.68 -9.23 -25.91
CA ASN A 70 -2.54 -9.79 -27.26
C ASN A 70 -3.50 -10.96 -27.49
N ASN A 71 -3.78 -11.76 -26.45
CA ASN A 71 -4.77 -12.83 -26.46
C ASN A 71 -5.39 -12.98 -25.07
N VAL A 72 -6.61 -12.47 -24.89
CA VAL A 72 -7.34 -12.50 -23.63
C VAL A 72 -7.64 -13.93 -23.17
N LEU A 73 -7.99 -14.83 -24.09
CA LEU A 73 -8.35 -16.22 -23.76
C LEU A 73 -7.14 -17.07 -23.34
N ALA A 74 -5.92 -16.57 -23.55
CA ALA A 74 -4.70 -17.21 -23.06
C ALA A 74 -4.45 -16.95 -21.56
N LEU A 75 -5.18 -16.01 -20.93
CA LEU A 75 -5.00 -15.67 -19.52
C LEU A 75 -5.39 -16.83 -18.61
N LYS A 76 -4.48 -17.19 -17.68
CA LYS A 76 -4.70 -18.23 -16.67
C LYS A 76 -4.16 -17.78 -15.30
N PRO A 77 -4.79 -18.19 -14.19
CA PRO A 77 -4.31 -17.86 -12.83
C PRO A 77 -2.87 -18.31 -12.56
N GLU A 78 -2.40 -19.36 -13.24
CA GLU A 78 -1.09 -19.97 -13.02
C GLU A 78 0.05 -19.30 -13.80
N LEU A 79 -0.26 -18.33 -14.66
CA LEU A 79 0.77 -17.62 -15.44
C LEU A 79 1.71 -16.85 -14.51
N SER A 80 3.00 -16.95 -14.78
CA SER A 80 4.00 -16.14 -14.10
C SER A 80 3.98 -14.70 -14.61
N LYS A 81 4.55 -13.78 -13.82
CA LYS A 81 4.65 -12.36 -14.18
C LYS A 81 5.25 -12.17 -15.58
N ARG A 82 6.33 -12.88 -15.92
CA ARG A 82 6.95 -12.80 -17.24
C ARG A 82 6.01 -13.22 -18.36
N GLU A 83 5.26 -14.31 -18.19
CA GLU A 83 4.30 -14.78 -19.20
C GLU A 83 3.12 -13.80 -19.34
N LEU A 84 2.66 -13.20 -18.24
CA LEU A 84 1.69 -12.11 -18.28
C LEU A 84 2.25 -10.89 -19.02
N ASP A 85 3.49 -10.51 -18.75
CA ASP A 85 4.17 -9.39 -19.41
C ASP A 85 4.36 -9.64 -20.92
N GLU A 86 4.56 -10.90 -21.34
CA GLU A 86 4.64 -11.29 -22.76
C GLU A 86 3.26 -11.21 -23.45
N LEU A 87 2.17 -11.51 -22.73
CA LEU A 87 0.80 -11.35 -23.24
C LEU A 87 0.33 -9.89 -23.22
N ARG A 88 0.91 -9.03 -22.38
CA ARG A 88 0.44 -7.65 -22.19
C ARG A 88 0.87 -6.73 -23.32
N LYS A 89 -0.12 -6.13 -23.95
CA LYS A 89 0.02 -5.09 -24.97
C LYS A 89 0.20 -3.70 -24.35
N GLY A 90 -0.51 -3.42 -23.26
CA GLY A 90 -0.52 -2.13 -22.59
C GLY A 90 -1.41 -2.15 -21.34
N TRP A 91 -1.63 -0.99 -20.74
CA TRP A 91 -2.54 -0.79 -19.62
C TRP A 91 -2.96 0.68 -19.58
N ASP A 92 -4.20 0.97 -19.24
CA ASP A 92 -4.62 2.35 -18.98
C ASP A 92 -4.53 2.69 -17.52
N LEU A 93 -4.32 3.97 -17.24
CA LEU A 93 -4.51 4.48 -15.89
C LEU A 93 -6.01 4.70 -15.67
N VAL A 94 -6.60 3.94 -14.74
CA VAL A 94 -7.98 4.16 -14.28
C VAL A 94 -7.94 4.45 -12.78
N LEU A 95 -8.24 5.70 -12.42
CA LEU A 95 -8.36 6.12 -11.03
C LEU A 95 -9.82 5.99 -10.61
N ASP A 96 -10.14 5.07 -9.70
CA ASP A 96 -11.47 5.02 -9.07
C ASP A 96 -11.48 5.85 -7.79
N ILE A 97 -12.46 6.74 -7.71
CA ILE A 97 -12.65 7.61 -6.57
C ILE A 97 -13.75 7.00 -5.71
N ASP A 98 -13.35 6.28 -4.66
CA ASP A 98 -14.28 5.82 -3.64
C ASP A 98 -14.40 6.87 -2.53
N CYS A 99 -15.39 7.73 -2.69
CA CYS A 99 -15.75 8.69 -1.66
C CYS A 99 -17.22 8.49 -1.27
N LYS A 100 -17.46 8.34 0.04
CA LYS A 100 -18.80 8.17 0.60
C LYS A 100 -19.69 9.39 0.36
N TYR A 101 -19.07 10.55 0.14
CA TYR A 101 -19.71 11.86 0.03
C TYR A 101 -19.76 12.31 -1.43
N TRP A 102 -20.96 12.44 -1.97
CA TRP A 102 -21.20 12.74 -3.39
C TRP A 102 -20.54 14.04 -3.85
N GLU A 103 -20.75 15.14 -3.10
CA GLU A 103 -20.18 16.44 -3.45
C GLU A 103 -18.64 16.44 -3.42
N TYR A 104 -18.05 15.71 -2.48
CA TYR A 104 -16.59 15.57 -2.42
C TYR A 104 -16.09 14.68 -3.56
N SER A 105 -16.82 13.65 -3.95
CA SER A 105 -16.48 12.80 -5.11
C SER A 105 -16.35 13.65 -6.39
N LYS A 106 -17.28 14.59 -6.61
CA LYS A 106 -17.22 15.53 -7.74
C LYS A 106 -16.01 16.46 -7.64
N LEU A 107 -15.78 17.05 -6.47
CA LEU A 107 -14.66 17.95 -6.24
C LEU A 107 -13.31 17.25 -6.44
N ILE A 108 -13.13 16.07 -5.86
CA ILE A 108 -11.93 15.24 -6.01
C ILE A 108 -11.71 14.89 -7.48
N ALA A 109 -12.76 14.47 -8.19
CA ALA A 109 -12.67 14.15 -9.60
C ALA A 109 -12.22 15.36 -10.42
N HIS A 110 -12.81 16.53 -10.16
CA HIS A 110 -12.44 17.78 -10.80
C HIS A 110 -10.97 18.16 -10.53
N LEU A 111 -10.51 18.09 -9.28
CA LEU A 111 -9.14 18.41 -8.90
C LEU A 111 -8.11 17.44 -9.53
N LEU A 112 -8.42 16.15 -9.60
CA LEU A 112 -7.56 15.16 -10.26
C LEU A 112 -7.47 15.42 -11.77
N VAL A 113 -8.58 15.77 -12.43
CA VAL A 113 -8.55 16.16 -13.85
C VAL A 113 -7.70 17.41 -14.06
N GLN A 114 -7.80 18.41 -13.19
CA GLN A 114 -6.93 19.60 -13.25
C GLN A 114 -5.46 19.23 -13.09
N GLN A 115 -5.10 18.40 -12.11
CA GLN A 115 -3.72 17.95 -11.94
C GLN A 115 -3.21 17.19 -13.17
N LEU A 116 -4.00 16.27 -13.75
CA LEU A 116 -3.60 15.56 -14.98
C LEU A 116 -3.40 16.54 -16.16
N LYS A 117 -4.25 17.56 -16.31
CA LYS A 117 -4.08 18.62 -17.31
C LYS A 117 -2.82 19.46 -17.06
N GLU A 118 -2.50 19.78 -15.80
CA GLU A 118 -1.26 20.49 -15.42
C GLU A 118 0.01 19.69 -15.76
N HIS A 119 -0.09 18.36 -15.82
CA HIS A 119 0.96 17.48 -16.33
C HIS A 119 1.08 17.47 -17.85
N GLY A 120 0.21 18.19 -18.57
CA GLY A 120 0.20 18.29 -20.03
C GLY A 120 -0.65 17.24 -20.73
N ILE A 121 -1.43 16.43 -19.99
CA ILE A 121 -2.20 15.33 -20.56
C ILE A 121 -3.51 15.87 -21.13
N THR A 122 -3.73 15.68 -22.42
CA THR A 122 -4.94 16.14 -23.12
C THR A 122 -5.99 15.04 -23.27
N SER A 123 -5.58 13.77 -23.21
CA SER A 123 -6.44 12.57 -23.37
C SER A 123 -7.22 12.15 -22.11
N VAL A 124 -7.36 13.04 -21.12
CA VAL A 124 -8.07 12.73 -19.87
C VAL A 124 -9.56 12.52 -20.15
N THR A 125 -10.11 11.43 -19.63
CA THR A 125 -11.55 11.13 -19.70
C THR A 125 -12.12 10.90 -18.31
N VAL A 126 -13.39 11.22 -18.09
CA VAL A 126 -14.08 10.96 -16.83
C VAL A 126 -15.40 10.27 -17.09
N LYS A 127 -15.75 9.33 -16.22
CA LYS A 127 -17.07 8.72 -16.20
C LYS A 127 -17.60 8.58 -14.78
N PHE A 128 -18.92 8.67 -14.66
CA PHE A 128 -19.63 8.28 -13.45
C PHE A 128 -19.60 6.75 -13.31
N SER A 129 -19.30 6.24 -12.11
CA SER A 129 -19.23 4.79 -11.82
C SER A 129 -20.59 4.08 -11.86
N GLY A 130 -21.69 4.84 -11.75
CA GLY A 130 -23.04 4.33 -11.56
C GLY A 130 -23.54 4.41 -10.11
N SER A 131 -22.70 4.75 -9.13
CA SER A 131 -23.08 4.81 -7.70
C SER A 131 -22.84 6.18 -7.06
N LYS A 132 -21.65 6.37 -6.47
CA LYS A 132 -21.26 7.61 -5.77
C LYS A 132 -19.88 8.12 -6.22
N GLY A 133 -19.08 7.30 -6.90
CA GLY A 133 -17.74 7.64 -7.36
C GLY A 133 -17.65 7.96 -8.86
N PHE A 134 -16.46 8.36 -9.27
CA PHE A 134 -16.08 8.61 -10.66
C PHE A 134 -14.84 7.81 -10.99
N HIS A 135 -14.71 7.39 -12.26
CA HIS A 135 -13.46 6.88 -12.78
C HIS A 135 -12.83 7.93 -13.68
N ILE A 136 -11.55 8.17 -13.50
CA ILE A 136 -10.75 9.03 -14.38
C ILE A 136 -9.82 8.13 -15.18
N GLY A 137 -9.83 8.29 -16.49
CA GLY A 137 -9.07 7.48 -17.42
C GLY A 137 -8.00 8.27 -18.15
N VAL A 138 -6.79 7.74 -18.24
CA VAL A 138 -5.75 8.16 -19.20
C VAL A 138 -5.34 6.94 -20.02
N PRO A 139 -5.51 6.96 -21.35
CA PRO A 139 -5.20 5.82 -22.21
C PRO A 139 -3.71 5.47 -22.20
N PHE A 140 -3.38 4.19 -22.38
CA PHE A 140 -2.00 3.71 -22.45
C PHE A 140 -1.15 4.48 -23.48
N GLU A 141 -1.76 4.83 -24.62
CA GLU A 141 -1.15 5.55 -25.73
C GLU A 141 -0.61 6.93 -25.34
N ALA A 142 -1.07 7.52 -24.22
CA ALA A 142 -0.56 8.78 -23.71
C ALA A 142 0.82 8.64 -23.06
N PHE A 143 1.18 7.44 -22.60
CA PHE A 143 2.43 7.18 -21.90
C PHE A 143 3.60 6.97 -22.88
N PRO A 144 4.84 7.28 -22.47
CA PRO A 144 6.02 6.99 -23.29
C PRO A 144 6.18 5.47 -23.43
N LYS A 145 6.79 4.99 -24.52
CA LYS A 145 7.12 3.56 -24.71
C LYS A 145 7.99 2.98 -23.60
N SER A 146 8.83 3.81 -23.00
CA SER A 146 9.74 3.42 -21.92
C SER A 146 10.12 4.60 -21.04
N ILE A 147 10.45 4.33 -19.78
CA ILE A 147 10.93 5.34 -18.81
C ILE A 147 12.24 4.90 -18.14
N PRO A 148 13.10 5.84 -17.72
CA PRO A 148 14.28 5.51 -16.93
C PRO A 148 13.87 5.14 -15.50
N ILE A 149 14.27 3.95 -15.05
CA ILE A 149 14.15 3.48 -13.65
C ILE A 149 15.53 3.02 -13.20
N LEU A 150 16.09 3.66 -12.17
CA LEU A 150 17.42 3.33 -11.62
C LEU A 150 18.53 3.29 -12.69
N GLY A 151 18.47 4.21 -13.66
CA GLY A 151 19.44 4.29 -14.76
C GLY A 151 19.25 3.27 -15.88
N LYS A 152 18.19 2.44 -15.82
CA LYS A 152 17.82 1.49 -16.89
C LYS A 152 16.54 1.93 -17.58
N LEU A 153 16.53 1.90 -18.90
CA LEU A 153 15.34 2.15 -19.70
C LEU A 153 14.40 0.93 -19.59
N THR A 154 13.21 1.12 -19.05
CA THR A 154 12.22 0.06 -18.82
C THR A 154 10.97 0.31 -19.65
N GLU A 155 10.49 -0.71 -20.36
CA GLU A 155 9.26 -0.63 -21.16
C GLU A 155 8.04 -0.32 -20.29
N THR A 156 7.23 0.66 -20.69
CA THR A 156 6.10 1.10 -19.85
C THR A 156 5.01 0.05 -19.75
N ARG A 157 4.78 -0.75 -20.81
CA ARG A 157 3.76 -1.80 -20.81
C ARG A 157 3.96 -2.84 -19.71
N ILE A 158 5.19 -3.11 -19.25
CA ILE A 158 5.45 -4.11 -18.20
C ILE A 158 5.39 -3.53 -16.77
N LEU A 159 5.10 -2.23 -16.65
CA LEU A 159 5.04 -1.55 -15.36
C LEU A 159 3.69 -1.71 -14.65
N PHE A 160 2.77 -2.54 -15.13
CA PHE A 160 1.53 -2.84 -14.38
C PHE A 160 1.77 -3.89 -13.29
N PRO A 161 1.18 -3.78 -12.09
CA PRO A 161 0.32 -2.69 -11.59
C PRO A 161 1.10 -1.49 -11.00
N GLU A 162 2.42 -1.51 -11.09
CA GLU A 162 3.28 -0.60 -10.35
C GLU A 162 3.17 0.88 -10.75
N ALA A 163 3.23 1.16 -12.05
CA ALA A 163 3.10 2.51 -12.57
C ALA A 163 1.77 3.16 -12.16
N PRO A 164 0.59 2.55 -12.40
CA PRO A 164 -0.65 3.15 -11.95
C PRO A 164 -0.71 3.33 -10.42
N ARG A 165 -0.17 2.41 -9.61
CA ARG A 165 -0.10 2.59 -8.13
C ARG A 165 0.68 3.83 -7.74
N ARG A 166 1.89 3.99 -8.29
CA ARG A 166 2.72 5.16 -8.00
C ARG A 166 2.06 6.45 -8.44
N ILE A 167 1.44 6.44 -9.62
CA ILE A 167 0.71 7.60 -10.14
C ILE A 167 -0.44 7.96 -9.19
N SER A 168 -1.23 6.99 -8.73
CA SER A 168 -2.33 7.25 -7.79
C SER A 168 -1.84 7.82 -6.47
N LEU A 169 -0.77 7.28 -5.90
CA LEU A 169 -0.17 7.79 -4.65
C LEU A 169 0.37 9.20 -4.82
N TYR A 170 1.11 9.45 -5.90
CA TYR A 170 1.64 10.76 -6.24
C TYR A 170 0.51 11.79 -6.41
N LEU A 171 -0.51 11.46 -7.21
CA LEU A 171 -1.64 12.37 -7.42
C LEU A 171 -2.44 12.63 -6.14
N LYS A 172 -2.62 11.61 -5.28
CA LYS A 172 -3.28 11.74 -3.99
C LYS A 172 -2.61 12.81 -3.12
N ASP A 173 -1.29 12.70 -2.93
CA ASP A 173 -0.52 13.66 -2.11
C ASP A 173 -0.53 15.07 -2.72
N ARG A 174 -0.53 15.17 -4.05
CA ARG A 174 -0.62 16.45 -4.77
C ARG A 174 -1.96 17.16 -4.57
N ILE A 175 -3.07 16.43 -4.62
CA ILE A 175 -4.41 17.02 -4.47
C ILE A 175 -4.79 17.30 -3.02
N GLU A 176 -4.23 16.58 -2.05
CA GLU A 176 -4.59 16.69 -0.63
C GLU A 176 -4.54 18.12 -0.07
N PRO A 177 -3.46 18.90 -0.25
CA PRO A 177 -3.43 20.29 0.22
C PRO A 177 -4.42 21.20 -0.54
N ILE A 178 -4.66 20.93 -1.83
CA ILE A 178 -5.60 21.71 -2.65
C ILE A 178 -7.03 21.45 -2.19
N LEU A 179 -7.38 20.18 -2.00
CA LEU A 179 -8.67 19.74 -1.48
C LEU A 179 -8.95 20.37 -0.12
N LEU A 180 -7.98 20.36 0.80
CA LEU A 180 -8.13 20.99 2.10
C LEU A 180 -8.45 22.48 1.97
N ASN A 181 -7.69 23.20 1.13
CA ASN A 181 -7.92 24.63 0.92
C ASN A 181 -9.32 24.90 0.35
N GLU A 182 -9.78 24.11 -0.62
CA GLU A 182 -11.13 24.23 -1.17
C GLU A 182 -12.23 23.94 -0.14
N LEU A 183 -12.05 22.92 0.69
CA LEU A 183 -13.00 22.59 1.76
C LEU A 183 -13.10 23.73 2.78
N LEU A 184 -11.96 24.33 3.15
CA LEU A 184 -11.89 25.39 4.15
C LEU A 184 -12.37 26.77 3.66
N LYS A 185 -12.53 27.00 2.34
CA LYS A 185 -13.07 28.26 1.82
C LYS A 185 -14.48 28.56 2.32
N ASN A 186 -15.30 27.52 2.41
CA ASN A 186 -16.74 27.63 2.69
C ASN A 186 -17.16 26.87 3.95
N LYS A 187 -16.23 26.24 4.66
CA LYS A 187 -16.51 25.41 5.85
C LYS A 187 -15.40 25.55 6.88
N THR A 188 -15.78 25.50 8.13
CA THR A 188 -14.89 25.32 9.27
C THR A 188 -14.47 23.86 9.41
N LYS A 189 -13.38 23.60 10.13
CA LYS A 189 -12.92 22.22 10.44
C LYS A 189 -14.00 21.38 11.12
N LYS A 190 -14.78 22.02 11.99
CA LYS A 190 -15.87 21.38 12.73
C LYS A 190 -16.99 20.95 11.77
N GLU A 191 -17.37 21.80 10.82
CA GLU A 191 -18.37 21.46 9.79
C GLU A 191 -17.87 20.33 8.88
N ILE A 192 -16.58 20.31 8.52
CA ILE A 192 -15.99 19.20 7.76
C ILE A 192 -16.06 17.88 8.56
N ALA A 193 -15.72 17.92 9.85
CA ALA A 193 -15.79 16.77 10.76
C ALA A 193 -17.22 16.24 10.92
N GLU A 194 -18.19 17.12 11.13
CA GLU A 194 -19.61 16.79 11.23
C GLU A 194 -20.15 16.16 9.93
N MET A 195 -19.89 16.79 8.78
CA MET A 195 -20.33 16.28 7.48
C MET A 195 -19.71 14.93 7.12
N THR A 196 -18.48 14.68 7.56
CA THR A 196 -17.77 13.42 7.30
C THR A 196 -18.02 12.38 8.39
N SER A 197 -18.74 12.72 9.46
CA SER A 197 -18.91 11.83 10.61
C SER A 197 -17.56 11.29 11.14
N GLN A 198 -16.50 12.08 11.01
CA GLN A 198 -15.15 11.76 11.49
C GLN A 198 -14.77 12.73 12.61
N PRO A 199 -14.07 12.28 13.68
CA PRO A 199 -13.58 13.19 14.71
C PRO A 199 -12.62 14.22 14.13
N GLU A 200 -12.78 15.50 14.50
CA GLU A 200 -11.85 16.57 14.08
C GLU A 200 -10.39 16.24 14.44
N SER A 201 -10.17 15.58 15.58
CA SER A 201 -8.84 15.16 16.03
C SER A 201 -8.18 14.08 15.15
N GLU A 202 -8.97 13.30 14.42
CA GLU A 202 -8.47 12.27 13.48
C GLU A 202 -8.26 12.84 12.08
N LEU A 203 -9.10 13.82 11.68
CA LEU A 203 -8.97 14.55 10.42
C LEU A 203 -7.80 15.53 10.41
N PHE A 204 -7.51 16.15 11.56
CA PHE A 204 -6.48 17.18 11.69
C PHE A 204 -5.44 16.74 12.73
N LYS A 205 -4.41 16.05 12.24
CA LYS A 205 -3.34 15.49 13.07
C LYS A 205 -2.15 16.43 13.14
N ILE A 206 -1.52 16.49 14.31
CA ILE A 206 -0.35 17.36 14.52
C ILE A 206 0.92 16.52 14.41
N TYR A 207 1.85 16.94 13.56
CA TYR A 207 3.12 16.28 13.32
C TYR A 207 4.29 17.18 13.70
N CYS A 208 5.36 16.59 14.21
CA CYS A 208 6.59 17.31 14.50
C CYS A 208 7.34 17.66 13.20
N LYS A 209 7.60 18.95 12.95
CA LYS A 209 8.33 19.40 11.74
C LYS A 209 9.75 18.82 11.60
N LYS A 210 10.38 18.44 12.72
CA LYS A 210 11.75 17.91 12.72
C LYS A 210 11.84 16.41 12.47
N CYS A 211 10.92 15.62 13.03
CA CYS A 211 11.06 14.15 13.03
C CYS A 211 9.82 13.40 12.52
N GLY A 212 8.77 14.12 12.11
CA GLY A 212 7.53 13.54 11.58
C GLY A 212 6.68 12.80 12.60
N ALA A 213 7.04 12.78 13.90
CA ALA A 213 6.26 12.07 14.90
C ALA A 213 4.91 12.75 15.16
N GLU A 214 3.83 11.97 15.18
CA GLU A 214 2.48 12.40 15.53
C GLU A 214 2.41 12.82 17.00
N SER A 215 1.83 13.99 17.27
CA SER A 215 1.65 14.55 18.60
C SER A 215 0.18 14.50 18.98
N LYS A 216 -0.13 13.81 20.07
CA LYS A 216 -1.44 13.94 20.72
C LYS A 216 -1.54 15.33 21.34
N LYS A 217 -2.63 16.08 21.10
CA LYS A 217 -2.89 17.36 21.78
C LYS A 217 -2.93 17.09 23.30
N SER A 218 -1.87 17.41 24.03
CA SER A 218 -1.89 17.39 25.51
C SER A 218 -1.97 18.84 26.01
N SER A 219 -3.18 19.37 26.14
CA SER A 219 -3.40 20.55 26.96
C SER A 219 -3.34 20.11 28.43
N LYS A 220 -2.24 20.41 29.12
CA LYS A 220 -2.20 20.29 30.58
C LYS A 220 -2.69 21.60 31.19
N GLN A 221 -3.75 21.52 31.97
CA GLN A 221 -4.26 22.63 32.77
C GLN A 221 -3.55 22.59 34.12
N TYR A 222 -3.02 23.73 34.55
CA TYR A 222 -2.39 23.87 35.86
C TYR A 222 -3.12 24.95 36.64
N PHE A 223 -3.23 24.75 37.94
CA PHE A 223 -3.55 25.82 38.87
C PHE A 223 -2.25 26.40 39.41
N VAL A 224 -2.12 27.73 39.41
CA VAL A 224 -0.97 28.45 39.98
C VAL A 224 -1.42 29.39 41.07
N CYS A 225 -0.80 29.28 42.25
CA CYS A 225 -1.09 30.17 43.35
C CYS A 225 -0.52 31.58 43.07
N PRO A 226 -1.32 32.66 43.11
CA PRO A 226 -0.83 34.02 42.87
C PRO A 226 0.21 34.47 43.89
N SER A 227 0.09 34.00 45.14
CA SER A 227 0.97 34.44 46.24
C SER A 227 2.30 33.68 46.30
N CYS A 228 2.31 32.36 46.07
CA CYS A 228 3.53 31.56 46.24
C CYS A 228 3.97 30.78 45.00
N GLN A 229 3.27 30.95 43.87
CA GLN A 229 3.57 30.32 42.57
C GLN A 229 3.57 28.78 42.54
N GLU A 230 3.05 28.14 43.59
CA GLU A 230 2.89 26.67 43.63
C GLU A 230 2.01 26.19 42.48
N LYS A 231 2.35 25.05 41.86
CA LYS A 231 1.64 24.51 40.69
C LYS A 231 0.98 23.18 41.02
N VAL A 232 -0.31 23.04 40.71
CA VAL A 232 -1.07 21.79 40.91
C VAL A 232 -1.70 21.36 39.58
N GLU A 233 -1.50 20.09 39.20
CA GLU A 233 -2.08 19.47 37.99
C GLU A 233 -3.38 18.73 38.38
N GLU A 234 -4.51 19.43 38.37
CA GLU A 234 -5.83 18.87 38.71
C GLU A 234 -6.94 19.44 37.80
N ASN A 235 -7.95 18.61 37.50
CA ASN A 235 -9.13 18.96 36.69
C ASN A 235 -10.31 19.48 37.54
N ASN A 236 -10.04 20.35 38.52
CA ASN A 236 -11.08 20.93 39.37
C ASN A 236 -11.60 22.26 38.80
N VAL A 237 -12.79 22.70 39.23
CA VAL A 237 -13.38 24.00 38.84
C VAL A 237 -12.60 25.16 39.45
N TYR A 238 -12.13 24.97 40.69
CA TYR A 238 -11.21 25.86 41.41
C TYR A 238 -10.29 24.99 42.27
N ASN A 239 -9.14 25.53 42.68
CA ASN A 239 -8.23 24.84 43.59
C ASN A 239 -7.68 25.77 44.66
N LEU A 240 -7.44 25.24 45.86
CA LEU A 240 -6.80 25.97 46.95
C LEU A 240 -5.33 25.55 47.04
N CYS A 241 -4.44 26.53 47.16
CA CYS A 241 -3.02 26.26 47.26
C CYS A 241 -2.73 25.41 48.51
N PRO A 242 -2.06 24.25 48.40
CA PRO A 242 -1.77 23.40 49.55
C PRO A 242 -0.86 24.08 50.59
N LYS A 243 -0.08 25.09 50.18
CA LYS A 243 0.78 25.87 51.08
C LYS A 243 0.09 27.09 51.68
N CYS A 244 -0.56 27.88 50.84
CA CYS A 244 -1.06 29.21 51.23
C CYS A 244 -2.57 29.25 51.45
N LYS A 245 -3.28 28.15 51.15
CA LYS A 245 -4.75 28.04 51.20
C LYS A 245 -5.52 29.11 50.41
N GLN A 246 -4.85 29.85 49.53
CA GLN A 246 -5.46 30.82 48.63
C GLN A 246 -5.99 30.16 47.36
N ILE A 247 -7.02 30.77 46.77
CA ILE A 247 -7.56 30.36 45.47
C ILE A 247 -6.47 30.50 44.41
N MET A 248 -6.26 29.44 43.65
CA MET A 248 -5.27 29.37 42.58
C MET A 248 -5.88 29.82 41.24
N GLU A 249 -5.09 30.48 40.40
CA GLU A 249 -5.47 30.87 39.05
C GLU A 249 -5.23 29.73 38.06
N LYS A 250 -6.18 29.52 37.14
CA LYS A 250 -6.07 28.47 36.13
C LYS A 250 -5.26 28.97 34.94
N ILE A 251 -4.12 28.34 34.68
CA ILE A 251 -3.30 28.60 33.50
C ILE A 251 -3.26 27.37 32.58
N THR A 252 -3.23 27.61 31.27
CA THR A 252 -3.06 26.57 30.27
C THR A 252 -1.66 26.69 29.67
N ILE A 253 -0.78 25.72 29.90
CA ILE A 253 0.56 25.73 29.29
C ILE A 253 0.56 24.84 28.04
N SER A 254 0.59 25.47 26.88
CA SER A 254 0.63 24.81 25.56
C SER A 254 2.00 24.97 24.90
N LYS A 255 3.05 24.38 25.47
CA LYS A 255 4.29 24.15 24.70
C LYS A 255 4.45 22.65 24.48
N PRO A 256 3.79 22.07 23.46
CA PRO A 256 4.06 20.69 23.10
C PRO A 256 5.55 20.57 22.80
N ARG A 257 6.22 19.59 23.41
CA ARG A 257 7.56 19.15 23.00
C ARG A 257 7.38 17.78 22.37
N CYS A 258 8.02 17.56 21.24
CA CYS A 258 7.92 16.28 20.55
C CYS A 258 8.51 15.19 21.45
N TYR A 259 7.75 14.14 21.74
CA TYR A 259 8.20 13.04 22.60
C TYR A 259 9.45 12.32 22.05
N LYS A 260 9.68 12.38 20.72
CA LYS A 260 10.78 11.68 20.03
C LYS A 260 12.06 12.50 19.93
N CYS A 261 11.97 13.80 19.68
CA CYS A 261 13.14 14.65 19.40
C CYS A 261 13.18 15.97 20.17
N SER A 262 12.25 16.17 21.11
CA SER A 262 12.10 17.37 21.95
C SER A 262 11.89 18.68 21.18
N ASN A 263 11.69 18.62 19.87
CA ASN A 263 11.41 19.77 19.03
C ASN A 263 10.08 20.44 19.44
N THR A 264 10.01 21.77 19.30
CA THR A 264 8.86 22.58 19.70
C THR A 264 8.02 23.05 18.51
N THR A 265 8.49 22.82 17.28
CA THR A 265 7.76 23.18 16.06
C THR A 265 6.94 21.99 15.55
N PHE A 266 5.66 22.25 15.32
CA PHE A 266 4.70 21.29 14.81
C PHE A 266 3.98 21.89 13.60
N GLU A 267 3.45 21.00 12.77
CA GLU A 267 2.54 21.31 11.69
C GLU A 267 1.30 20.46 11.85
N GLU A 268 0.15 21.02 11.53
CA GLU A 268 -1.08 20.26 11.43
C GLU A 268 -1.23 19.79 9.99
N LYS A 269 -1.48 18.49 9.80
CA LYS A 269 -1.79 17.92 8.50
C LYS A 269 -3.22 17.41 8.50
N PHE A 270 -3.90 17.70 7.40
CA PHE A 270 -5.17 17.06 7.08
C PHE A 270 -4.91 15.60 6.72
N ASN A 271 -5.76 14.71 7.22
CA ASN A 271 -5.71 13.30 6.91
C ASN A 271 -6.85 12.97 5.93
N SER A 272 -6.59 13.20 4.64
CA SER A 272 -7.58 12.97 3.59
C SER A 272 -7.99 11.50 3.51
N SER A 273 -7.17 10.54 3.95
CA SER A 273 -7.46 9.10 3.85
C SER A 273 -8.74 8.65 4.57
N LEU A 274 -9.26 9.45 5.50
CA LEU A 274 -10.51 9.17 6.22
C LEU A 274 -11.76 9.56 5.40
N ILE A 275 -11.59 10.40 4.38
CA ILE A 275 -12.67 11.00 3.57
C ILE A 275 -12.55 10.59 2.10
N LEU A 276 -11.30 10.52 1.62
CA LEU A 276 -10.86 10.21 0.29
C LEU A 276 -10.12 8.88 0.32
N ASP A 277 -10.67 7.88 -0.36
CA ASP A 277 -9.87 6.77 -0.84
C ASP A 277 -9.83 6.82 -2.38
N ILE A 278 -8.64 6.91 -2.94
CA ILE A 278 -8.43 6.61 -4.36
C ILE A 278 -8.08 5.15 -4.34
N ASP A 279 -9.01 4.29 -4.73
CA ASP A 279 -8.87 2.86 -4.50
C ASP A 279 -7.70 2.32 -5.33
N THR A 280 -6.58 2.09 -4.65
CA THR A 280 -5.38 1.47 -5.23
C THR A 280 -5.56 -0.04 -5.43
N ILE A 281 -6.64 -0.64 -4.91
CA ILE A 281 -6.99 -2.06 -5.10
C ILE A 281 -7.48 -2.32 -6.53
N LEU A 282 -8.05 -1.32 -7.23
CA LEU A 282 -8.26 -1.47 -8.68
C LEU A 282 -6.96 -1.70 -9.44
N ILE A 283 -5.85 -1.32 -8.83
CA ILE A 283 -4.53 -1.49 -9.38
C ILE A 283 -3.92 -2.78 -8.83
N SER A 284 -4.69 -3.87 -8.90
CA SER A 284 -4.22 -5.24 -8.67
C SER A 284 -4.24 -6.02 -9.98
N SER A 285 -3.34 -6.99 -10.13
CA SER A 285 -3.23 -7.79 -11.36
C SER A 285 -4.59 -8.39 -11.74
N ARG A 286 -5.05 -8.19 -12.97
CA ARG A 286 -6.36 -8.65 -13.47
C ARG A 286 -7.58 -8.11 -12.71
N HIS A 287 -7.49 -6.91 -12.15
CA HIS A 287 -8.67 -6.20 -11.67
C HIS A 287 -9.54 -5.74 -12.85
N LEU A 288 -10.84 -5.58 -12.61
CA LEU A 288 -11.80 -5.11 -13.61
C LEU A 288 -12.59 -3.93 -13.08
N TYR A 289 -12.73 -2.89 -13.88
CA TYR A 289 -13.64 -1.78 -13.61
C TYR A 289 -14.92 -1.94 -14.43
N ARG A 290 -16.03 -1.39 -13.95
CA ARG A 290 -17.31 -1.42 -14.67
C ARG A 290 -17.15 -0.80 -16.05
N ALA A 291 -17.60 -1.43 -17.13
CA ALA A 291 -17.48 -0.87 -18.47
C ALA A 291 -18.32 0.43 -18.61
N PRO A 292 -17.89 1.41 -19.43
CA PRO A 292 -18.74 2.55 -19.76
C PRO A 292 -20.07 2.06 -20.36
N TYR A 293 -21.14 2.76 -20.03
CA TYR A 293 -22.52 2.46 -20.41
C TYR A 293 -23.11 1.17 -19.83
N SER A 294 -22.40 0.50 -18.92
CA SER A 294 -22.96 -0.60 -18.15
C SER A 294 -23.81 -0.10 -16.97
N LEU A 295 -24.86 -0.83 -16.60
CA LEU A 295 -25.70 -0.54 -15.45
C LEU A 295 -24.99 -0.90 -14.13
N HIS A 296 -25.44 -0.27 -13.04
CA HIS A 296 -25.03 -0.56 -11.66
C HIS A 296 -26.18 -1.20 -10.87
N GLU A 297 -25.90 -2.35 -10.24
CA GLU A 297 -26.88 -3.30 -9.71
C GLU A 297 -27.79 -2.69 -8.63
N LYS A 298 -27.20 -1.85 -7.78
CA LYS A 298 -27.89 -1.30 -6.60
C LYS A 298 -28.63 -0.01 -6.92
N SER A 299 -28.07 0.84 -7.78
CA SER A 299 -28.61 2.18 -8.04
C SER A 299 -29.59 2.21 -9.21
N GLY A 300 -29.52 1.27 -10.16
CA GLY A 300 -30.29 1.39 -11.40
C GLY A 300 -29.64 2.28 -12.46
N LEU A 301 -28.56 3.00 -12.11
CA LEU A 301 -27.95 4.01 -12.97
C LEU A 301 -26.90 3.41 -13.89
N CYS A 302 -26.66 4.12 -14.99
CA CYS A 302 -25.70 3.77 -16.02
C CYS A 302 -24.33 4.42 -15.74
N SER A 303 -23.24 3.72 -16.01
CA SER A 303 -21.89 4.28 -15.90
C SER A 303 -21.59 5.16 -17.12
N ILE A 304 -21.93 6.44 -17.08
CA ILE A 304 -21.81 7.33 -18.23
C ILE A 304 -20.52 8.15 -18.25
N VAL A 305 -19.96 8.32 -19.44
CA VAL A 305 -18.85 9.22 -19.71
C VAL A 305 -19.37 10.65 -19.74
N ILE A 306 -18.67 11.57 -19.06
CA ILE A 306 -19.12 12.96 -18.87
C ILE A 306 -18.08 13.94 -19.42
N PRO A 307 -18.51 15.10 -19.96
CA PRO A 307 -17.60 16.18 -20.29
C PRO A 307 -16.81 16.65 -19.07
N LEU A 308 -15.51 16.94 -19.25
CA LEU A 308 -14.61 17.32 -18.16
C LEU A 308 -15.07 18.59 -17.41
N ASP A 309 -15.70 19.52 -18.12
CA ASP A 309 -16.16 20.79 -17.56
C ASP A 309 -17.49 20.63 -16.79
N ASN A 310 -18.19 19.50 -16.97
CA ASN A 310 -19.48 19.24 -16.34
C ASN A 310 -19.37 18.39 -15.05
N ILE A 311 -18.16 18.06 -14.57
CA ILE A 311 -17.97 17.17 -13.42
C ILE A 311 -18.68 17.69 -12.16
N LEU A 312 -18.59 19.00 -11.89
CA LEU A 312 -19.17 19.63 -10.70
C LEU A 312 -20.70 19.77 -10.78
N ASP A 313 -21.23 19.98 -12.00
CA ASP A 313 -22.65 20.18 -12.27
C ASP A 313 -23.41 18.87 -12.52
N PHE A 314 -22.69 17.75 -12.64
CA PHE A 314 -23.25 16.44 -12.96
C PHE A 314 -24.28 15.99 -11.92
N LYS A 315 -25.45 15.55 -12.41
CA LYS A 315 -26.55 15.03 -11.60
C LYS A 315 -26.75 13.55 -11.86
N LYS A 316 -27.16 12.80 -10.83
CA LYS A 316 -27.32 11.34 -10.95
C LYS A 316 -28.46 10.95 -11.89
N GLU A 317 -29.44 11.83 -12.02
CA GLU A 317 -30.60 11.71 -12.89
C GLU A 317 -30.19 11.66 -14.38
N ASP A 318 -29.05 12.29 -14.72
CA ASP A 318 -28.47 12.27 -16.06
C ASP A 318 -27.98 10.87 -16.46
N ALA A 319 -27.75 9.98 -15.47
CA ALA A 319 -27.31 8.60 -15.66
C ALA A 319 -28.47 7.59 -15.71
N THR A 320 -29.72 8.04 -15.86
CA THR A 320 -30.87 7.11 -15.93
C THR A 320 -30.90 6.37 -17.28
N PRO A 321 -31.12 5.03 -17.31
CA PRO A 321 -31.01 4.24 -18.55
C PRO A 321 -31.88 4.72 -19.72
N SER A 322 -33.00 5.39 -19.42
CA SER A 322 -33.93 5.96 -20.40
C SER A 322 -33.42 7.24 -21.09
N THR A 323 -32.50 7.99 -20.47
CA THR A 323 -32.03 9.29 -21.00
C THR A 323 -30.60 9.26 -21.50
N VAL A 324 -29.83 8.23 -21.12
CA VAL A 324 -28.41 8.11 -21.48
C VAL A 324 -28.21 8.02 -22.98
N ILE A 325 -27.28 8.80 -23.51
CA ILE A 325 -26.85 8.77 -24.91
C ILE A 325 -25.33 8.53 -24.96
N PRO A 326 -24.84 7.45 -25.59
CA PRO A 326 -23.43 7.08 -25.56
C PRO A 326 -22.56 7.82 -26.60
N ASN A 327 -22.54 9.15 -26.53
CA ASN A 327 -21.83 10.00 -27.50
C ASN A 327 -20.33 10.22 -27.18
N LEU A 328 -19.90 9.86 -25.97
CA LEU A 328 -18.53 10.08 -25.51
C LEU A 328 -17.83 8.74 -25.29
N LYS A 329 -16.52 8.70 -25.49
CA LYS A 329 -15.71 7.51 -25.26
C LYS A 329 -14.88 7.68 -24.00
N PHE A 330 -14.90 6.66 -23.15
CA PHE A 330 -13.95 6.58 -22.03
C PHE A 330 -12.65 6.00 -22.56
N LEU A 331 -11.50 6.54 -22.12
CA LEU A 331 -10.17 6.18 -22.65
C LEU A 331 -10.10 6.41 -24.17
N ASP A 332 -10.54 7.59 -24.61
CA ASP A 332 -10.58 7.95 -26.03
C ASP A 332 -9.18 8.25 -26.57
N ILE A 333 -8.70 7.38 -27.47
CA ILE A 333 -7.37 7.49 -28.08
C ILE A 333 -7.30 8.48 -29.24
N THR A 334 -8.44 9.00 -29.75
CA THR A 334 -8.50 9.77 -31.02
C THR A 334 -7.59 10.99 -31.05
N ASN A 335 -7.46 11.70 -29.93
CA ASN A 335 -6.61 12.90 -29.80
C ASN A 335 -5.40 12.68 -28.89
N THR A 336 -5.06 11.43 -28.58
CA THR A 336 -3.96 11.11 -27.67
C THR A 336 -2.61 11.32 -28.35
N LYS A 337 -1.68 11.98 -27.64
CA LYS A 337 -0.30 12.17 -28.10
C LYS A 337 0.64 11.24 -27.35
N GLU A 338 1.41 10.44 -28.09
CA GLU A 338 2.40 9.56 -27.48
C GLU A 338 3.39 10.36 -26.63
N GLY A 339 3.54 9.96 -25.36
CA GLY A 339 4.46 10.58 -24.42
C GLY A 339 3.94 11.84 -23.71
N GLU A 340 2.70 12.29 -23.90
CA GLU A 340 2.14 13.43 -23.14
C GLU A 340 2.09 13.15 -21.62
N ALA A 341 1.95 11.89 -21.22
CA ALA A 341 1.96 11.48 -19.81
C ALA A 341 3.38 11.18 -19.25
N SER A 342 4.45 11.48 -20.00
CA SER A 342 5.83 11.21 -19.56
C SER A 342 6.18 11.91 -18.24
N ARG A 343 5.78 13.18 -18.11
CA ARG A 343 6.04 13.95 -16.89
C ARG A 343 5.34 13.34 -15.68
N LEU A 344 4.07 12.93 -15.83
CA LEU A 344 3.29 12.31 -14.76
C LEU A 344 3.96 11.03 -14.25
N ILE A 345 4.30 10.11 -15.16
CA ILE A 345 4.86 8.82 -14.76
C ILE A 345 6.28 8.96 -14.19
N ILE A 346 7.12 9.83 -14.74
CA ILE A 346 8.49 10.05 -14.22
C ILE A 346 8.43 10.67 -12.81
N GLU A 347 7.65 11.74 -12.63
CA GLU A 347 7.49 12.38 -11.31
C GLU A 347 6.89 11.40 -10.28
N ALA A 348 5.95 10.54 -10.69
CA ALA A 348 5.40 9.51 -9.82
C ALA A 348 6.42 8.43 -9.41
N PHE A 349 7.38 8.08 -10.27
CA PHE A 349 8.44 7.13 -9.93
C PHE A 349 9.53 7.74 -9.05
N ASP A 350 9.82 9.03 -9.22
CA ASP A 350 10.76 9.79 -8.39
C ASP A 350 10.16 10.19 -7.02
N TYR A 351 8.83 10.22 -6.94
CA TYR A 351 8.10 10.54 -5.71
C TYR A 351 8.35 9.51 -4.61
N LYS A 352 8.82 10.00 -3.45
CA LYS A 352 9.05 9.21 -2.24
C LYS A 352 7.93 9.49 -1.23
N PRO A 353 6.95 8.59 -1.07
CA PRO A 353 5.87 8.82 -0.12
C PRO A 353 6.42 8.92 1.31
N ILE A 354 5.85 9.83 2.11
CA ILE A 354 6.13 9.92 3.54
C ILE A 354 5.53 8.68 4.20
N MET A 355 6.36 7.68 4.49
CA MET A 355 5.91 6.40 5.05
C MET A 355 5.27 6.60 6.44
N GLN A 356 3.98 6.30 6.56
CA GLN A 356 3.34 6.07 7.85
C GLN A 356 3.60 4.61 8.29
N GLU A 357 3.76 4.37 9.60
CA GLU A 357 3.89 3.01 10.15
C GLU A 357 2.60 2.22 9.85
N GLY A 358 2.67 1.28 8.91
CA GLY A 358 1.53 0.45 8.49
C GLY A 358 1.38 0.26 6.98
N ASP A 359 2.01 1.12 6.17
CA ASP A 359 1.81 1.19 4.72
C ASP A 359 2.80 0.33 3.89
N GLU A 360 3.21 -0.82 4.41
CA GLU A 360 4.18 -1.70 3.73
C GLU A 360 3.65 -2.31 2.42
N THR A 361 2.35 -2.20 2.13
CA THR A 361 1.72 -2.73 0.92
C THR A 361 1.64 -1.75 -0.24
N LEU A 362 1.71 -0.44 0.01
CA LEU A 362 1.65 0.62 -1.03
C LEU A 362 3.02 0.91 -1.67
N THR A 363 4.08 0.33 -1.09
CA THR A 363 5.47 0.24 -1.58
C THR A 363 5.61 0.18 -3.08
N GLY A 364 5.23 -0.95 -3.66
CA GLY A 364 5.28 -1.17 -5.10
C GLY A 364 6.68 -1.17 -5.75
N ILE A 365 7.58 -0.26 -5.33
CA ILE A 365 8.96 -0.56 -4.96
C ILE A 365 8.84 -1.94 -4.28
N ALA A 366 8.97 -3.06 -4.99
CA ALA A 366 10.26 -3.51 -5.46
C ALA A 366 11.30 -2.87 -4.55
N LYS A 367 11.17 -3.14 -3.22
CA LYS A 367 12.35 -3.56 -2.45
C LYS A 367 13.06 -4.38 -3.47
N ASP A 368 14.19 -3.85 -3.92
CA ASP A 368 14.96 -4.43 -4.98
C ASP A 368 14.76 -5.94 -4.90
N ASN A 369 14.70 -6.60 -6.05
CA ASN A 369 15.39 -7.87 -6.09
C ASN A 369 16.88 -7.56 -5.77
N LYS A 370 17.20 -7.13 -4.53
CA LYS A 370 18.25 -7.71 -3.76
C LYS A 370 17.84 -9.15 -3.76
N GLU A 371 18.34 -9.84 -4.78
CA GLU A 371 18.67 -11.24 -4.66
C GLU A 371 19.09 -11.42 -3.21
N TYR A 372 18.27 -12.18 -2.49
CA TYR A 372 18.56 -12.43 -1.11
C TYR A 372 19.99 -13.01 -1.09
N GLU A 373 20.95 -12.23 -0.58
CA GLU A 373 22.34 -12.66 -0.51
C GLU A 373 22.39 -13.80 0.50
N VAL A 374 22.46 -15.02 -0.03
CA VAL A 374 22.65 -16.22 0.76
C VAL A 374 24.05 -16.14 1.38
N PRO A 375 24.22 -16.42 2.68
CA PRO A 375 25.54 -16.53 3.28
C PRO A 375 26.43 -17.50 2.48
N GLU A 376 27.69 -17.15 2.24
CA GLU A 376 28.67 -18.06 1.58
C GLU A 376 28.87 -19.34 2.40
N GLU A 377 28.79 -19.23 3.73
CA GLU A 377 28.84 -20.37 4.65
C GLU A 377 27.47 -20.62 5.29
N ALA A 378 27.07 -21.89 5.35
CA ALA A 378 25.81 -22.30 5.96
C ALA A 378 25.75 -21.89 7.44
N ILE A 379 24.70 -21.16 7.83
CA ILE A 379 24.51 -20.72 9.21
C ILE A 379 24.37 -21.96 10.12
N PRO A 380 25.20 -22.09 11.17
CA PRO A 380 25.13 -23.23 12.09
C PRO A 380 23.77 -23.38 12.77
N VAL A 381 23.36 -24.63 13.02
CA VAL A 381 22.08 -24.96 13.69
C VAL A 381 21.96 -24.29 15.07
N SER A 382 23.06 -24.08 15.79
CA SER A 382 23.08 -23.36 17.08
C SER A 382 22.56 -21.92 17.00
N MET A 383 22.60 -21.32 15.81
CA MET A 383 22.13 -19.98 15.53
C MET A 383 20.68 -19.93 15.03
N PHE A 384 20.01 -21.10 14.88
CA PHE A 384 18.63 -21.15 14.44
C PHE A 384 17.66 -20.56 15.48
N PRO A 385 16.51 -20.03 15.02
CA PRO A 385 15.47 -19.54 15.92
C PRO A 385 14.82 -20.68 16.70
N PRO A 386 14.27 -20.38 17.90
CA PRO A 386 13.58 -21.38 18.72
C PRO A 386 12.48 -22.14 17.99
N CYS A 387 11.75 -21.49 17.07
CA CYS A 387 10.67 -22.14 16.31
C CYS A 387 11.18 -23.23 15.34
N MET A 388 12.34 -23.01 14.71
CA MET A 388 12.97 -24.00 13.82
C MET A 388 13.58 -25.14 14.64
N LEU A 389 14.26 -24.81 15.74
CA LEU A 389 14.82 -25.81 16.65
C LEU A 389 13.74 -26.72 17.24
N LYS A 390 12.62 -26.15 17.69
CA LYS A 390 11.47 -26.90 18.19
C LYS A 390 10.86 -27.78 17.10
N GLY A 391 10.68 -27.26 15.88
CA GLY A 391 10.13 -28.04 14.78
C GLY A 391 11.04 -29.18 14.30
N LEU A 392 12.37 -29.01 14.38
CA LEU A 392 13.36 -30.05 14.05
C LEU A 392 13.31 -31.27 14.98
N GLN A 393 12.70 -31.15 16.16
CA GLN A 393 12.47 -32.26 17.08
C GLN A 393 11.31 -33.18 16.63
N GLY A 394 10.57 -32.77 15.59
CA GLY A 394 9.39 -33.46 15.08
C GLY A 394 8.10 -32.75 15.49
N ILE A 395 7.06 -32.85 14.66
CA ILE A 395 5.75 -32.24 14.91
C ILE A 395 4.59 -33.20 14.65
N GLN A 396 3.54 -33.06 15.45
CA GLN A 396 2.33 -33.88 15.36
C GLN A 396 1.42 -33.40 14.21
N ASP A 397 1.07 -32.12 14.21
CA ASP A 397 0.25 -31.47 13.17
C ASP A 397 1.03 -30.38 12.42
N GLY A 398 0.63 -30.07 11.18
CA GLY A 398 1.27 -29.03 10.37
C GLY A 398 2.51 -29.47 9.58
N LYS A 399 2.80 -30.79 9.51
CA LYS A 399 3.98 -31.39 8.81
C LYS A 399 4.27 -30.79 7.43
N LYS A 400 3.26 -30.66 6.56
CA LYS A 400 3.45 -30.06 5.21
C LYS A 400 3.81 -28.58 5.26
N ARG A 401 3.17 -27.81 6.17
CA ARG A 401 3.42 -26.37 6.36
C ARG A 401 4.83 -26.14 6.89
N PHE A 402 5.25 -26.94 7.88
CA PHE A 402 6.60 -26.85 8.42
C PHE A 402 7.66 -27.32 7.44
N MET A 403 7.43 -28.41 6.68
CA MET A 403 8.38 -28.87 5.64
C MET A 403 8.64 -27.78 4.61
N PHE A 404 7.61 -27.07 4.15
CA PHE A 404 7.75 -25.93 3.26
C PHE A 404 8.57 -24.80 3.89
N ALA A 405 8.28 -24.45 5.15
CA ALA A 405 9.02 -23.43 5.89
C ALA A 405 10.50 -23.81 6.11
N LEU A 406 10.76 -25.07 6.44
CA LEU A 406 12.10 -25.61 6.72
C LEU A 406 12.98 -25.59 5.48
N ILE A 407 12.47 -26.05 4.33
CA ILE A 407 13.22 -26.06 3.07
C ILE A 407 13.63 -24.63 2.68
N ASN A 408 12.67 -23.71 2.66
CA ASN A 408 12.93 -22.31 2.30
C ASN A 408 13.88 -21.64 3.30
N PHE A 409 13.77 -21.94 4.60
CA PHE A 409 14.67 -21.42 5.63
C PHE A 409 16.10 -21.91 5.46
N LEU A 410 16.31 -23.21 5.25
CA LEU A 410 17.65 -23.80 5.08
C LEU A 410 18.34 -23.25 3.82
N GLU A 411 17.62 -23.15 2.70
CA GLU A 411 18.17 -22.58 1.48
C GLU A 411 18.60 -21.12 1.66
N CYS A 412 17.80 -20.31 2.37
CA CYS A 412 18.19 -18.95 2.72
C CYS A 412 19.35 -18.89 3.73
N CYS A 413 19.53 -19.92 4.56
CA CYS A 413 20.64 -19.99 5.51
C CYS A 413 21.95 -20.52 4.90
N GLY A 414 22.03 -20.78 3.59
CA GLY A 414 23.26 -21.22 2.92
C GLY A 414 23.43 -22.74 2.81
N TYR A 415 22.38 -23.52 3.05
CA TYR A 415 22.45 -24.98 2.90
C TYR A 415 22.28 -25.40 1.44
N GLU A 416 23.18 -26.27 0.98
CA GLU A 416 23.10 -26.88 -0.34
C GLU A 416 21.97 -27.91 -0.45
N ASN A 417 21.50 -28.15 -1.68
CA ASN A 417 20.37 -29.03 -1.98
C ASN A 417 20.45 -30.43 -1.35
N ASP A 418 21.64 -31.02 -1.29
CA ASP A 418 21.82 -32.37 -0.75
C ASP A 418 21.82 -32.36 0.79
N SER A 419 22.31 -31.28 1.39
CA SER A 419 22.22 -31.05 2.84
C SER A 419 20.77 -30.78 3.26
N VAL A 420 20.03 -30.00 2.48
CA VAL A 420 18.59 -29.76 2.69
C VAL A 420 17.81 -31.07 2.61
N ASP A 421 18.04 -31.90 1.59
CA ASP A 421 17.39 -33.20 1.44
C ASP A 421 17.65 -34.10 2.66
N LYS A 422 18.91 -34.20 3.11
CA LYS A 422 19.30 -34.97 4.29
C LYS A 422 18.58 -34.48 5.56
N ILE A 423 18.58 -33.16 5.83
CA ILE A 423 17.95 -32.58 7.02
C ILE A 423 16.43 -32.80 7.00
N VAL A 424 15.79 -32.61 5.84
CA VAL A 424 14.33 -32.80 5.70
C VAL A 424 13.93 -34.26 5.91
N ARG A 425 14.72 -35.21 5.39
CA ARG A 425 14.46 -36.65 5.59
C ARG A 425 14.69 -37.05 7.05
N GLU A 426 15.75 -36.56 7.67
CA GLU A 426 16.02 -36.81 9.09
C GLU A 426 14.89 -36.24 9.95
N TRP A 427 14.46 -35.00 9.70
CA TRP A 427 13.32 -34.39 10.36
C TRP A 427 12.03 -35.22 10.16
N ASN A 428 11.74 -35.66 8.93
CA ASN A 428 10.55 -36.46 8.66
C ASN A 428 10.55 -37.79 9.44
N SER A 429 11.74 -38.36 9.70
CA SER A 429 11.88 -39.60 10.48
C SER A 429 11.56 -39.43 11.97
N LYS A 430 11.68 -38.20 12.50
CA LYS A 430 11.42 -37.83 13.90
C LYS A 430 9.95 -37.50 14.17
N ASN A 431 9.13 -37.32 13.13
CA ASN A 431 7.71 -37.05 13.28
C ASN A 431 6.96 -38.28 13.83
N PRO A 432 5.96 -38.11 14.73
CA PRO A 432 5.14 -39.21 15.26
C PRO A 432 4.49 -40.07 14.16
N GLU A 433 4.10 -39.43 13.05
CA GLU A 433 3.68 -40.10 11.83
C GLU A 433 4.42 -39.45 10.65
N LYS A 434 5.18 -40.25 9.91
CA LYS A 434 6.01 -39.78 8.79
C LYS A 434 5.13 -39.29 7.64
N LEU A 435 5.54 -38.21 6.98
CA LEU A 435 4.98 -37.87 5.67
C LEU A 435 5.37 -38.96 4.66
N ARG A 436 4.44 -39.30 3.76
CA ARG A 436 4.69 -40.24 2.66
C ARG A 436 5.86 -39.74 1.80
N GLU A 437 6.76 -40.65 1.43
CA GLU A 437 7.95 -40.34 0.61
C GLU A 437 7.61 -39.59 -0.68
N VAL A 438 6.48 -39.90 -1.32
CA VAL A 438 6.01 -39.19 -2.52
C VAL A 438 5.83 -37.69 -2.26
N ILE A 439 5.32 -37.28 -1.08
CA ILE A 439 5.11 -35.88 -0.73
C ILE A 439 6.44 -35.16 -0.51
N VAL A 440 7.37 -35.83 0.18
CA VAL A 440 8.72 -35.31 0.45
C VAL A 440 9.49 -35.14 -0.86
N ASN A 441 9.48 -36.17 -1.71
CA ASN A 441 10.14 -36.16 -3.01
C ASN A 441 9.56 -35.10 -3.94
N SER A 442 8.24 -34.94 -4.00
CA SER A 442 7.59 -33.92 -4.82
C SER A 442 8.00 -32.51 -4.42
N GLN A 443 8.09 -32.22 -3.12
CA GLN A 443 8.49 -30.89 -2.65
C GLN A 443 9.98 -30.60 -2.87
N LEU A 444 10.86 -31.57 -2.60
CA LEU A 444 12.30 -31.42 -2.85
C LEU A 444 12.60 -31.28 -4.36
N ARG A 445 11.90 -32.06 -5.23
CA ARG A 445 12.02 -31.93 -6.69
C ARG A 445 11.49 -30.59 -7.19
N TYR A 446 10.33 -30.17 -6.71
CA TYR A 446 9.75 -28.86 -7.06
C TYR A 446 10.73 -27.72 -6.77
N ARG A 447 11.49 -27.79 -5.66
CA ARG A 447 12.54 -26.81 -5.37
C ARG A 447 13.78 -26.95 -6.23
N LYS A 448 14.31 -28.17 -6.43
CA LYS A 448 15.45 -28.39 -7.33
C LYS A 448 15.18 -27.92 -8.77
N MET A 449 13.93 -27.97 -9.25
CA MET A 449 13.55 -27.56 -10.60
C MET A 449 13.29 -26.04 -10.76
N GLN A 450 13.08 -25.30 -9.66
CA GLN A 450 12.92 -23.84 -9.75
C GLN A 450 14.27 -23.15 -9.94
N LYS A 451 14.59 -22.76 -11.18
CA LYS A 451 15.72 -21.87 -11.52
C LYS A 451 15.46 -20.38 -11.19
N ARG A 452 14.53 -20.08 -10.28
CA ARG A 452 14.16 -18.70 -9.88
C ARG A 452 14.72 -18.37 -8.49
N GLU A 453 14.70 -17.07 -8.17
CA GLU A 453 15.18 -16.46 -6.92
C GLU A 453 14.75 -17.22 -5.66
N LYS A 454 15.62 -17.23 -4.65
CA LYS A 454 15.39 -17.91 -3.36
C LYS A 454 14.12 -17.40 -2.67
N ILE A 455 13.23 -18.31 -2.31
CA ILE A 455 11.94 -17.98 -1.68
C ILE A 455 12.13 -17.88 -0.17
N MET A 456 11.78 -16.72 0.41
CA MET A 456 11.80 -16.53 1.86
C MET A 456 10.78 -17.45 2.55
N PRO A 457 11.10 -17.99 3.75
CA PRO A 457 10.11 -18.70 4.54
C PRO A 457 9.00 -17.75 5.04
N PRO A 458 7.82 -18.28 5.41
CA PRO A 458 6.73 -17.47 5.94
C PRO A 458 7.14 -16.60 7.15
N ASN A 459 6.42 -15.49 7.36
CA ASN A 459 6.61 -14.63 8.54
C ASN A 459 6.12 -15.30 9.83
N CYS A 460 6.70 -14.91 10.96
CA CYS A 460 6.51 -15.58 12.25
C CYS A 460 5.05 -15.55 12.78
N MET A 461 4.33 -14.43 12.57
CA MET A 461 3.09 -14.11 13.29
C MET A 461 1.91 -15.03 12.94
N GLN A 462 1.81 -15.53 11.71
CA GLN A 462 0.71 -16.42 11.31
C GLN A 462 1.17 -17.88 11.17
N ALA A 463 2.31 -18.12 10.52
CA ALA A 463 2.66 -19.48 10.06
C ALA A 463 3.15 -20.44 11.17
N TYR A 464 3.82 -19.95 12.22
CA TYR A 464 4.42 -20.81 13.26
C TYR A 464 3.64 -20.80 14.57
N GLN A 465 2.82 -19.77 14.80
CA GLN A 465 1.92 -19.69 15.95
C GLN A 465 0.78 -20.71 15.82
N GLU A 466 0.15 -20.80 14.64
CA GLU A 466 -0.98 -21.71 14.38
C GLU A 466 -0.63 -23.20 14.50
N ILE A 467 0.63 -23.56 14.25
CA ILE A 467 1.12 -24.96 14.34
C ILE A 467 1.84 -25.24 15.68
N GLY A 468 1.73 -24.34 16.66
CA GLY A 468 2.26 -24.55 18.01
C GLY A 468 3.80 -24.51 18.13
N LEU A 469 4.50 -23.99 17.12
CA LEU A 469 5.96 -23.95 17.08
C LEU A 469 6.57 -22.66 17.63
N CYS A 470 5.79 -21.61 17.81
CA CYS A 470 6.28 -20.34 18.34
C CYS A 470 6.79 -20.49 19.79
N ALA A 471 8.04 -20.13 20.04
CA ALA A 471 8.68 -20.07 21.36
C ALA A 471 9.56 -18.81 21.43
N PRO A 472 8.98 -17.61 21.56
CA PRO A 472 9.69 -16.36 21.31
C PRO A 472 10.69 -16.02 22.43
N ASP A 473 11.90 -15.58 22.03
CA ASP A 473 12.90 -14.99 22.93
C ASP A 473 12.99 -13.45 22.72
N ASN A 474 14.00 -12.83 23.35
CA ASN A 474 14.21 -11.37 23.26
C ASN A 474 14.59 -10.89 21.85
N LEU A 475 15.21 -11.74 21.03
CA LEU A 475 15.57 -11.40 19.64
C LEU A 475 14.36 -11.57 18.71
N CYS A 476 13.48 -12.54 18.97
CA CYS A 476 12.24 -12.74 18.21
C CYS A 476 11.34 -11.50 18.15
N ARG A 477 11.35 -10.64 19.19
CA ARG A 477 10.53 -9.41 19.23
C ARG A 477 10.99 -8.33 18.24
N LYS A 478 12.21 -8.44 17.69
CA LYS A 478 12.84 -7.42 16.85
C LYS A 478 12.93 -7.82 15.37
N ILE A 479 12.39 -8.98 14.99
CA ILE A 479 12.57 -9.59 13.66
C ILE A 479 11.24 -10.10 13.10
N LYS A 480 11.11 -10.09 11.77
CA LYS A 480 9.86 -10.43 11.06
C LYS A 480 9.74 -11.92 10.69
N ASN A 481 10.87 -12.58 10.42
CA ASN A 481 10.90 -13.97 9.95
C ASN A 481 12.12 -14.75 10.51
N PRO A 482 12.09 -16.09 10.43
CA PRO A 482 13.15 -16.96 10.97
C PRO A 482 14.54 -16.73 10.36
N VAL A 483 14.63 -16.36 9.09
CA VAL A 483 15.91 -16.10 8.42
C VAL A 483 16.58 -14.85 8.98
N SER A 484 15.81 -13.78 9.20
CA SER A 484 16.30 -12.56 9.86
C SER A 484 16.82 -12.84 11.27
N TYR A 485 16.21 -13.79 12.00
CA TYR A 485 16.72 -14.24 13.29
C TYR A 485 18.12 -14.83 13.15
N ALA A 486 18.26 -15.83 12.28
CA ALA A 486 19.49 -16.61 12.15
C ALA A 486 20.66 -15.72 11.73
N LYS A 487 20.43 -14.80 10.78
CA LYS A 487 21.42 -13.80 10.37
C LYS A 487 21.79 -12.83 11.49
N ALA A 488 20.81 -12.31 12.22
CA ALA A 488 21.09 -11.39 13.33
C ALA A 488 21.90 -12.07 14.43
N LYS A 489 21.58 -13.33 14.75
CA LYS A 489 22.30 -14.11 15.76
C LYS A 489 23.72 -14.47 15.31
N ALA A 490 23.90 -14.87 14.05
CA ALA A 490 25.22 -15.11 13.46
C ALA A 490 26.10 -13.85 13.50
N PHE A 491 25.54 -12.71 13.12
CA PHE A 491 26.25 -11.43 13.14
C PHE A 491 26.66 -10.98 14.55
N ILE A 492 25.82 -11.20 15.56
CA ILE A 492 26.14 -10.93 16.97
C ILE A 492 27.31 -11.83 17.41
N PHE A 493 27.23 -13.12 17.10
CA PHE A 493 28.27 -14.09 17.45
C PHE A 493 29.63 -13.76 16.82
N GLU A 494 29.66 -13.43 15.51
CA GLU A 494 30.88 -12.99 14.84
C GLU A 494 31.49 -11.73 15.46
N LYS A 495 30.65 -10.78 15.90
CA LYS A 495 31.10 -9.57 16.58
C LYS A 495 31.70 -9.87 17.94
N GLU A 496 31.11 -10.79 18.69
CA GLU A 496 31.62 -11.23 19.99
C GLU A 496 32.95 -11.98 19.83
N GLU A 497 33.08 -12.86 18.84
CA GLU A 497 34.36 -13.51 18.51
C GLU A 497 35.44 -12.49 18.09
N LYS A 498 35.10 -11.53 17.22
CA LYS A 498 36.02 -10.47 16.78
C LYS A 498 36.41 -9.52 17.93
N ALA A 499 35.52 -9.31 18.89
CA ALA A 499 35.80 -8.54 20.11
C ALA A 499 36.69 -9.32 21.08
N ALA A 500 36.49 -10.63 21.22
CA ALA A 500 37.31 -11.50 22.06
C ALA A 500 38.75 -11.70 21.51
N LYS A 501 38.93 -11.63 20.19
CA LYS A 501 40.24 -11.74 19.50
C LYS A 501 41.02 -10.41 19.41
N LYS A 502 40.48 -9.27 19.88
CA LYS A 502 41.23 -8.00 19.94
C LYS A 502 42.25 -8.03 21.10
N PRO A 503 43.51 -7.63 20.88
CA PRO A 503 44.48 -7.52 21.96
C PRO A 503 43.96 -6.52 23.01
N LYS A 504 44.08 -6.87 24.29
CA LYS A 504 43.76 -5.95 25.40
C LYS A 504 44.55 -4.66 25.17
N ARG A 505 43.83 -3.52 25.07
CA ARG A 505 44.47 -2.20 24.97
C ARG A 505 45.43 -2.05 26.16
N GLU A 506 46.70 -1.79 25.87
CA GLU A 506 47.67 -1.44 26.91
C GLU A 506 47.15 -0.22 27.67
N PRO A 507 47.29 -0.21 29.02
CA PRO A 507 46.93 0.95 29.80
C PRO A 507 47.70 2.18 29.29
N LEU A 508 47.02 3.32 29.21
CA LEU A 508 47.63 4.60 28.82
C LEU A 508 48.88 4.85 29.65
N THR A 509 49.97 5.26 29.00
CA THR A 509 51.18 5.68 29.71
C THR A 509 50.89 6.90 30.58
N GLU A 510 51.68 7.13 31.64
CA GLU A 510 51.48 8.29 32.52
C GLU A 510 51.55 9.61 31.74
N GLU A 511 52.41 9.71 30.73
CA GLU A 511 52.44 10.85 29.80
C GLU A 511 51.11 11.05 29.04
N GLN A 512 50.49 9.98 28.57
CA GLN A 512 49.20 10.07 27.86
C GLN A 512 48.04 10.45 28.80
N LYS A 513 48.11 10.03 30.07
CA LYS A 513 47.15 10.47 31.10
C LYS A 513 47.36 11.95 31.43
N GLU A 514 48.60 12.39 31.52
CA GLU A 514 48.96 13.78 31.79
C GLU A 514 48.56 14.72 30.66
N MET A 515 48.79 14.33 29.39
CA MET A 515 48.29 15.10 28.23
C MET A 515 46.76 15.21 28.21
N ARG A 516 46.04 14.14 28.55
CA ARG A 516 44.58 14.18 28.67
C ARG A 516 44.10 15.07 29.81
N ARG A 517 44.85 15.15 30.90
CA ARG A 517 44.56 16.04 32.03
C ARG A 517 44.76 17.50 31.65
N LYS A 518 45.90 17.84 31.01
CA LYS A 518 46.17 19.18 30.48
C LYS A 518 45.11 19.64 29.49
N HIS A 519 44.71 18.78 28.56
CA HIS A 519 43.66 19.11 27.59
C HIS A 519 42.28 19.37 28.25
N ARG A 520 41.95 18.66 29.33
CA ARG A 520 40.72 18.91 30.12
C ARG A 520 40.80 20.22 30.91
N GLU A 521 41.98 20.59 31.40
CA GLU A 521 42.21 21.86 32.08
C GLU A 521 42.12 23.05 31.10
N GLU A 522 42.66 22.92 29.90
CA GLU A 522 42.52 23.90 28.81
C GLU A 522 41.05 24.12 28.41
N LEU A 523 40.27 23.04 28.27
CA LEU A 523 38.84 23.13 27.97
C LEU A 523 38.05 23.82 29.09
N LYS A 524 38.43 23.59 30.36
CA LYS A 524 37.82 24.29 31.50
C LYS A 524 38.19 25.77 31.54
N ASN A 525 39.42 26.13 31.23
CA ASN A 525 39.86 27.53 31.19
C ASN A 525 39.22 28.30 30.02
N ASN A 526 39.09 27.67 28.86
CA ASN A 526 38.36 28.26 27.71
C ASN A 526 36.86 28.42 27.97
N SER A 527 36.28 27.63 28.88
CA SER A 527 34.87 27.79 29.29
C SER A 527 34.65 28.92 30.30
N LYS A 528 35.67 29.29 31.08
CA LYS A 528 35.61 30.39 32.07
C LYS A 528 35.84 31.77 31.45
N ASN A 529 36.61 31.86 30.37
CA ASN A 529 36.86 33.11 29.65
C ASN A 529 35.72 33.52 28.67
N LYS A 530 34.58 32.81 28.68
CA LYS A 530 33.39 33.09 27.84
C LYS A 530 32.15 33.51 28.65
N THR A 531 32.34 33.83 29.93
CA THR A 531 31.39 34.53 30.82
C THR A 531 32.09 35.77 31.34
#